data_AF-A0A7X5CVS1-F1
#
_entry.id   AF-A0A7X5CVS1-F1
#
_cell.length_a   1.000
_cell.length_b   1.000
_cell.length_c   1.000
_cell.angle_alpha   90.00
_cell.angle_beta   90.00
_cell.angle_gamma   90.00
#
_symmetry.space_group_name_H-M   'P 1'
#
loop_
_entity.id
_entity.type
_entity.pdbx_description
1 polymer ?
#
loop_
_entity_poly.entity_id
_entity_poly.type
_entity_poly.pdbx_seq_one_letter_code
_entity_poly.pdbx_strand_id
1 'polypeptide(L)'
;MNKKLQIFISSTFTDLKEERQTAVEAILDAGHIPAGMELFKAGKSQMKTIRKWIDDSDVYMLILGGRYGSIEKESGLSYTELEYRYALSKDMPVFAIVLNDCFLHIKASSYSTDNIFETKNKLKYNSFKKFVKTNVVRFASNIDQISSNIHLQLNDIMNDKNYNLIGWIKGNSIDSSSSLLPPNIITSLDSTHFICTDINMPICPQCFLSIKKLTPVPIEKSGYFSCRVCGYTSHATKREVASYPYDNP
;
A
#
# COMPACT_ATOMS: atom_id res chain seq x y z
N MET A 1 10.58 -6.56 -16.09
CA MET A 1 10.17 -7.48 -14.99
C MET A 1 8.70 -7.82 -15.18
N ASN A 2 8.30 -9.09 -15.06
CA ASN A 2 6.89 -9.47 -15.13
C ASN A 2 6.25 -9.23 -13.75
N LYS A 3 5.58 -8.09 -13.60
CA LYS A 3 4.97 -7.62 -12.34
C LYS A 3 3.51 -8.06 -12.29
N LYS A 4 3.09 -8.63 -11.16
CA LYS A 4 1.69 -9.00 -10.90
C LYS A 4 1.07 -8.00 -9.93
N LEU A 5 -0.09 -7.44 -10.25
CA LEU A 5 -0.79 -6.55 -9.32
C LEU A 5 -1.67 -7.37 -8.39
N GLN A 6 -1.83 -6.95 -7.15
CA GLN A 6 -2.89 -7.42 -6.26
C GLN A 6 -4.11 -6.50 -6.37
N ILE A 7 -5.27 -7.07 -6.67
CA ILE A 7 -6.51 -6.32 -6.87
C ILE A 7 -7.52 -6.69 -5.80
N PHE A 8 -7.88 -5.72 -4.98
CA PHE A 8 -8.94 -5.88 -3.98
C PHE A 8 -10.32 -5.78 -4.64
N ILE A 9 -11.11 -6.86 -4.55
CA ILE A 9 -12.46 -6.92 -5.08
C ILE A 9 -13.45 -6.58 -3.96
N SER A 10 -14.14 -5.45 -4.05
CA SER A 10 -15.23 -5.07 -3.17
C SER A 10 -16.58 -5.24 -3.87
N SER A 11 -17.57 -5.78 -3.17
CA SER A 11 -18.95 -5.93 -3.64
C SER A 11 -19.87 -6.26 -2.47
N THR A 12 -21.19 -6.17 -2.68
CA THR A 12 -22.12 -6.97 -1.87
C THR A 12 -21.92 -8.46 -2.20
N PHE A 13 -22.32 -9.36 -1.29
CA PHE A 13 -21.97 -10.79 -1.43
C PHE A 13 -23.11 -11.64 -1.98
N THR A 14 -24.27 -11.66 -1.32
CA THR A 14 -25.31 -12.65 -1.60
C THR A 14 -25.91 -12.55 -3.00
N ASP A 15 -25.98 -11.34 -3.55
CA ASP A 15 -26.58 -11.02 -4.84
C ASP A 15 -25.60 -11.03 -6.02
N LEU A 16 -24.29 -10.99 -5.75
CA LEU A 16 -23.23 -10.81 -6.74
C LEU A 16 -22.20 -11.96 -6.78
N LYS A 17 -22.58 -13.16 -6.33
CA LYS A 17 -21.64 -14.30 -6.27
C LYS A 17 -21.04 -14.64 -7.63
N GLU A 18 -21.87 -14.65 -8.68
CA GLU A 18 -21.47 -15.00 -10.05
C GLU A 18 -20.56 -13.92 -10.65
N GLU A 19 -20.92 -12.65 -10.45
CA GLU A 19 -20.13 -11.50 -10.88
C GLU A 19 -18.77 -11.46 -10.21
N ARG A 20 -18.74 -11.74 -8.90
CA ARG A 20 -17.51 -11.78 -8.13
C ARG A 20 -16.62 -12.93 -8.57
N GLN A 21 -17.19 -14.12 -8.84
CA GLN A 21 -16.44 -15.25 -9.38
C GLN A 21 -15.84 -14.92 -10.76
N THR A 22 -16.64 -14.33 -11.65
CA THR A 22 -16.18 -13.87 -12.97
C THR A 22 -15.05 -12.85 -12.85
N ALA A 23 -15.13 -11.97 -11.86
CA ALA A 23 -14.07 -10.99 -11.61
C ALA A 23 -12.77 -11.62 -11.10
N VAL A 24 -12.87 -12.62 -10.22
CA VAL A 24 -11.72 -13.41 -9.76
C VAL A 24 -11.04 -14.10 -10.95
N GLU A 25 -11.82 -14.77 -11.81
CA GLU A 25 -11.33 -15.44 -13.01
C GLU A 25 -10.64 -14.46 -13.98
N ALA A 26 -11.28 -13.34 -14.30
CA ALA A 26 -10.72 -12.32 -15.17
C ALA A 26 -9.39 -11.74 -14.63
N ILE A 27 -9.28 -11.52 -13.32
CA ILE A 27 -8.04 -11.06 -12.70
C ILE A 27 -6.92 -12.12 -12.81
N LEU A 28 -7.26 -13.39 -12.60
CA LEU A 28 -6.30 -14.49 -12.73
C LEU A 28 -5.85 -14.67 -14.19
N ASP A 29 -6.77 -14.59 -15.13
CA ASP A 29 -6.50 -14.67 -16.58
C ASP A 29 -5.63 -13.51 -17.06
N ALA A 30 -5.77 -12.33 -16.46
CA ALA A 30 -4.89 -11.19 -16.67
C ALA A 30 -3.48 -11.38 -16.06
N GLY A 31 -3.23 -12.48 -15.34
CA GLY A 31 -1.95 -12.78 -14.69
C GLY A 31 -1.74 -12.05 -13.37
N HIS A 32 -2.80 -11.54 -12.75
CA HIS A 32 -2.77 -10.78 -11.50
C HIS A 32 -3.36 -11.58 -10.32
N ILE A 33 -3.34 -10.99 -9.13
CA ILE A 33 -3.68 -11.66 -7.87
C ILE A 33 -4.98 -11.05 -7.34
N PRO A 34 -6.11 -11.79 -7.33
CA PRO A 34 -7.33 -11.30 -6.71
C PRO A 34 -7.22 -11.36 -5.17
N ALA A 35 -7.69 -10.32 -4.50
CA ALA A 35 -7.78 -10.23 -3.06
C ALA A 35 -9.23 -9.91 -2.64
N GLY A 36 -9.70 -10.53 -1.57
CA GLY A 36 -11.07 -10.41 -1.11
C GLY A 36 -11.28 -11.03 0.27
N MET A 37 -12.33 -10.58 0.97
CA MET A 37 -12.61 -11.01 2.34
C MET A 37 -13.06 -12.47 2.48
N GLU A 38 -13.60 -13.06 1.43
CA GLU A 38 -14.05 -14.45 1.36
C GLU A 38 -12.90 -15.45 1.52
N LEU A 39 -11.67 -15.01 1.25
CA LEU A 39 -10.47 -15.82 1.37
C LEU A 39 -9.90 -15.83 2.81
N PHE A 40 -10.47 -15.05 3.76
CA PHE A 40 -9.89 -14.87 5.10
C PHE A 40 -10.91 -14.95 6.26
N LYS A 41 -10.48 -15.52 7.40
CA LYS A 41 -11.30 -15.61 8.62
C LYS A 41 -11.52 -14.22 9.24
N ALA A 42 -12.77 -13.85 9.49
CA ALA A 42 -13.12 -12.60 10.15
C ALA A 42 -12.52 -12.54 11.58
N GLY A 43 -11.67 -11.54 11.82
CA GLY A 43 -11.10 -11.23 13.14
C GLY A 43 -11.92 -10.21 13.93
N LYS A 44 -11.46 -9.87 15.15
CA LYS A 44 -12.17 -9.04 16.16
C LYS A 44 -12.49 -7.58 15.74
N SER A 45 -12.01 -7.11 14.58
CA SER A 45 -12.45 -5.86 13.95
C SER A 45 -12.47 -6.04 12.44
N GLN A 46 -13.68 -6.20 11.90
CA GLN A 46 -13.91 -6.46 10.47
C GLN A 46 -13.30 -5.34 9.61
N MET A 47 -13.59 -4.08 9.93
CA MET A 47 -13.10 -2.91 9.19
C MET A 47 -11.58 -2.73 9.26
N LYS A 48 -10.95 -2.96 10.43
CA LYS A 48 -9.48 -2.86 10.53
C LYS A 48 -8.79 -3.90 9.64
N THR A 49 -9.35 -5.10 9.58
CA THR A 49 -8.84 -6.18 8.72
C THR A 49 -9.02 -5.82 7.25
N ILE A 50 -10.19 -5.29 6.87
CA ILE A 50 -10.46 -4.85 5.50
C ILE A 50 -9.49 -3.76 5.05
N ARG A 51 -9.29 -2.74 5.87
CA ARG A 51 -8.36 -1.64 5.56
C ARG A 51 -6.95 -2.14 5.28
N LYS A 52 -6.47 -3.10 6.09
CA LYS A 52 -5.16 -3.71 5.85
C LYS A 52 -5.10 -4.41 4.48
N TRP A 53 -6.14 -5.15 4.10
CA TRP A 53 -6.18 -5.79 2.78
C TRP A 53 -6.22 -4.80 1.62
N ILE A 54 -6.93 -3.68 1.81
CA ILE A 54 -6.91 -2.59 0.83
C ILE A 54 -5.50 -2.01 0.76
N ASP A 55 -4.86 -1.71 1.90
CA ASP A 55 -3.49 -1.17 1.97
C ASP A 55 -2.44 -2.09 1.31
N ASP A 56 -2.60 -3.40 1.46
CA ASP A 56 -1.71 -4.42 0.89
C ASP A 56 -1.97 -4.65 -0.62
N SER A 57 -3.00 -4.02 -1.21
CA SER A 57 -3.38 -4.17 -2.62
C SER A 57 -2.89 -3.00 -3.47
N ASP A 58 -2.60 -3.27 -4.76
CA ASP A 58 -2.14 -2.27 -5.72
C ASP A 58 -3.31 -1.53 -6.38
N VAL A 59 -4.46 -2.19 -6.53
CA VAL A 59 -5.65 -1.66 -7.20
C VAL A 59 -6.89 -2.03 -6.39
N TYR A 60 -7.84 -1.11 -6.32
CA TYR A 60 -9.16 -1.37 -5.76
C TYR A 60 -10.22 -1.40 -6.86
N MET A 61 -11.03 -2.46 -6.86
CA MET A 61 -12.14 -2.63 -7.79
C MET A 61 -13.46 -2.81 -7.02
N LEU A 62 -14.47 -2.01 -7.37
CA LEU A 62 -15.84 -2.18 -6.89
C LEU A 62 -16.72 -2.85 -7.95
N ILE A 63 -17.47 -3.88 -7.59
CA ILE A 63 -18.62 -4.36 -8.37
C ILE A 63 -19.88 -3.84 -7.67
N LEU A 64 -20.59 -2.91 -8.34
CA LEU A 64 -21.79 -2.29 -7.79
C LEU A 64 -23.05 -2.86 -8.45
N GLY A 65 -23.75 -3.70 -7.68
CA GLY A 65 -25.07 -4.25 -8.01
C GLY A 65 -26.23 -3.35 -7.59
N GLY A 66 -27.40 -3.95 -7.38
CA GLY A 66 -28.65 -3.27 -7.02
C GLY A 66 -28.85 -3.04 -5.51
N ARG A 67 -27.97 -3.58 -4.65
CA ARG A 67 -28.07 -3.50 -3.20
C ARG A 67 -27.07 -2.52 -2.59
N TYR A 68 -27.41 -1.95 -1.43
CA TYR A 68 -26.48 -1.10 -0.68
C TYR A 68 -25.49 -1.90 0.18
N GLY A 69 -25.92 -3.08 0.63
CA GLY A 69 -25.15 -3.93 1.54
C GLY A 69 -25.45 -3.69 3.01
N SER A 70 -24.71 -4.40 3.88
CA SER A 70 -24.88 -4.29 5.33
C SER A 70 -24.32 -2.98 5.86
N ILE A 71 -25.06 -2.37 6.79
CA ILE A 71 -24.69 -1.13 7.46
C ILE A 71 -23.72 -1.41 8.61
N GLU A 72 -22.64 -0.65 8.65
CA GLU A 72 -21.75 -0.57 9.80
C GLU A 72 -22.37 0.40 10.83
N LYS A 73 -22.40 -0.03 12.10
CA LYS A 73 -23.24 0.61 13.12
C LYS A 73 -22.75 2.00 13.53
N GLU A 74 -21.44 2.22 13.56
CA GLU A 74 -20.84 3.46 14.07
C GLU A 74 -20.94 4.60 13.04
N SER A 75 -20.66 4.32 11.78
CA SER A 75 -20.70 5.29 10.68
C SER A 75 -22.09 5.46 10.07
N GLY A 76 -22.95 4.44 10.17
CA GLY A 76 -24.24 4.42 9.48
C GLY A 76 -24.15 4.27 7.96
N LEU A 77 -22.97 4.00 7.40
CA LEU A 77 -22.74 3.72 5.98
C LEU A 77 -22.66 2.21 5.74
N SER A 78 -22.83 1.77 4.49
CA SER A 78 -22.57 0.37 4.17
C SER A 78 -21.08 0.05 4.23
N TYR A 79 -20.73 -1.20 4.54
CA TYR A 79 -19.33 -1.66 4.50
C TYR A 79 -18.68 -1.37 3.15
N THR A 80 -19.39 -1.67 2.04
CA THR A 80 -18.93 -1.40 0.68
C THR A 80 -18.66 0.08 0.41
N GLU A 81 -19.50 0.99 0.94
CA GLU A 81 -19.23 2.43 0.82
C GLU A 81 -18.02 2.86 1.64
N LEU A 82 -17.87 2.34 2.87
CA LEU A 82 -16.70 2.64 3.71
C LEU A 82 -15.40 2.17 3.06
N GLU A 83 -15.41 0.97 2.47
CA GLU A 83 -14.29 0.41 1.71
C GLU A 83 -13.91 1.31 0.54
N TYR A 84 -14.91 1.72 -0.26
CA TYR A 84 -14.68 2.56 -1.43
C TYR A 84 -14.11 3.93 -1.06
N ARG A 85 -14.65 4.57 -0.02
CA ARG A 85 -14.15 5.86 0.50
C ARG A 85 -12.74 5.73 1.06
N TYR A 86 -12.46 4.62 1.74
CA TYR A 86 -11.12 4.34 2.25
C TYR A 86 -10.12 4.18 1.11
N ALA A 87 -10.43 3.38 0.10
CA ALA A 87 -9.55 3.17 -1.05
C ALA A 87 -9.23 4.48 -1.79
N LEU A 88 -10.23 5.36 -2.00
CA LEU A 88 -10.00 6.69 -2.58
C LEU A 88 -9.05 7.55 -1.72
N SER A 89 -9.10 7.42 -0.39
CA SER A 89 -8.21 8.16 0.51
C SER A 89 -6.75 7.67 0.47
N LYS A 90 -6.48 6.52 -0.13
CA LYS A 90 -5.15 5.91 -0.23
C LYS A 90 -4.36 6.32 -1.48
N ASP A 91 -4.96 7.15 -2.34
CA ASP A 91 -4.35 7.59 -3.61
C ASP A 91 -3.91 6.40 -4.50
N MET A 92 -4.64 5.29 -4.42
CA MET A 92 -4.44 4.12 -5.27
C MET A 92 -5.41 4.14 -6.46
N PRO A 93 -5.11 3.41 -7.55
CA PRO A 93 -6.07 3.21 -8.64
C PRO A 93 -7.37 2.59 -8.11
N VAL A 94 -8.48 3.29 -8.33
CA VAL A 94 -9.83 2.86 -7.96
C VAL A 94 -10.71 2.89 -9.20
N PHE A 95 -11.40 1.79 -9.49
CA PHE A 95 -12.43 1.75 -10.53
C PHE A 95 -13.65 0.95 -10.09
N ALA A 96 -14.79 1.18 -10.74
CA ALA A 96 -16.00 0.42 -10.50
C ALA A 96 -16.60 -0.18 -11.77
N ILE A 97 -17.15 -1.38 -11.64
CA ILE A 97 -18.03 -2.02 -12.62
C ILE A 97 -19.44 -1.94 -12.07
N VAL A 98 -20.29 -1.17 -12.73
CA VAL A 98 -21.68 -0.95 -12.32
C VAL A 98 -22.59 -1.79 -13.21
N LEU A 99 -23.37 -2.67 -12.59
CA LEU A 99 -24.41 -3.40 -13.31
C LEU A 99 -25.50 -2.41 -13.75
N ASN A 100 -25.85 -2.44 -15.03
CA ASN A 100 -26.91 -1.60 -15.54
C ASN A 100 -28.29 -2.13 -15.14
N ASP A 101 -29.31 -1.29 -15.30
CA ASP A 101 -30.65 -1.61 -14.84
C ASP A 101 -31.23 -2.82 -15.62
N CYS A 102 -30.92 -2.98 -16.90
CA CYS A 102 -31.31 -4.16 -17.69
C CYS A 102 -30.78 -5.46 -17.08
N PHE A 103 -29.49 -5.51 -16.74
CA PHE A 103 -28.87 -6.68 -16.14
C PHE A 103 -29.46 -6.99 -14.76
N LEU A 104 -29.68 -5.95 -13.94
CA LEU A 104 -30.34 -6.10 -12.64
C LEU A 104 -31.76 -6.65 -12.76
N HIS A 105 -32.54 -6.20 -13.75
CA HIS A 105 -33.89 -6.71 -14.00
C HIS A 105 -33.90 -8.15 -14.51
N ILE A 106 -32.96 -8.54 -15.37
CA ILE A 106 -32.79 -9.93 -15.79
C ILE A 106 -32.49 -10.81 -14.56
N LYS A 107 -31.55 -10.40 -13.70
CA LYS A 107 -31.25 -11.11 -12.45
C LYS A 107 -32.47 -11.18 -11.54
N ALA A 108 -33.21 -10.09 -11.38
CA ALA A 108 -34.41 -10.07 -10.55
C ALA A 108 -35.55 -10.94 -11.10
N SER A 109 -35.50 -11.33 -12.38
CA SER A 109 -36.45 -12.26 -12.99
C SER A 109 -36.07 -13.73 -12.71
N SER A 110 -34.77 -14.03 -12.67
CA SER A 110 -34.25 -15.37 -12.34
C SER A 110 -34.20 -15.64 -10.83
N TYR A 111 -34.11 -14.59 -10.02
CA TYR A 111 -34.14 -14.60 -8.56
C TYR A 111 -35.38 -13.84 -8.06
N SER A 112 -35.44 -13.48 -6.77
CA SER A 112 -36.48 -12.57 -6.27
C SER A 112 -36.03 -11.10 -6.34
N THR A 113 -36.95 -10.20 -6.66
CA THR A 113 -36.70 -8.75 -6.75
C THR A 113 -36.08 -8.18 -5.47
N ASP A 114 -36.59 -8.58 -4.30
CA ASP A 114 -36.09 -8.14 -2.99
C ASP A 114 -34.67 -8.60 -2.70
N ASN A 115 -34.20 -9.63 -3.42
CA ASN A 115 -32.82 -10.10 -3.30
C ASN A 115 -31.85 -9.31 -4.17
N ILE A 116 -32.32 -8.62 -5.21
CA ILE A 116 -31.47 -7.89 -6.17
C ILE A 116 -31.48 -6.39 -5.94
N PHE A 117 -32.63 -5.82 -5.57
CA PHE A 117 -32.78 -4.38 -5.38
C PHE A 117 -32.79 -3.99 -3.90
N GLU A 118 -32.13 -2.88 -3.59
CA GLU A 118 -32.19 -2.27 -2.25
C GLU A 118 -33.61 -1.81 -1.93
N THR A 119 -34.18 -2.31 -0.84
CA THR A 119 -35.53 -1.95 -0.38
C THR A 119 -35.50 -1.02 0.84
N LYS A 120 -34.54 -1.18 1.74
CA LYS A 120 -34.51 -0.52 3.06
C LYS A 120 -33.79 0.83 3.01
N ASN A 121 -32.65 0.89 2.33
CA ASN A 121 -31.74 2.04 2.34
C ASN A 121 -31.62 2.72 0.97
N LYS A 122 -32.72 2.85 0.22
CA LYS A 122 -32.75 3.36 -1.17
C LYS A 122 -32.06 4.72 -1.34
N LEU A 123 -32.30 5.66 -0.42
CA LEU A 123 -31.68 6.99 -0.49
C LEU A 123 -30.16 6.92 -0.34
N LYS A 124 -29.66 6.12 0.61
CA LYS A 124 -28.22 5.92 0.80
C LYS A 124 -27.58 5.23 -0.40
N TYR A 125 -28.21 4.17 -0.92
CA TYR A 125 -27.77 3.52 -2.15
C TYR A 125 -27.68 4.47 -3.32
N ASN A 126 -28.71 5.30 -3.55
CA ASN A 126 -28.72 6.25 -4.66
C ASN A 126 -27.62 7.32 -4.52
N SER A 127 -27.40 7.82 -3.30
CA SER A 127 -26.28 8.73 -3.02
C SER A 127 -24.94 8.07 -3.29
N PHE A 128 -24.76 6.82 -2.85
CA PHE A 128 -23.53 6.06 -3.08
C PHE A 128 -23.32 5.75 -4.58
N LYS A 129 -24.35 5.30 -5.31
CA LYS A 129 -24.29 5.07 -6.77
C LYS A 129 -23.92 6.35 -7.52
N LYS A 130 -24.43 7.51 -7.11
CA LYS A 130 -24.02 8.81 -7.66
C LYS A 130 -22.57 9.13 -7.35
N PHE A 131 -22.12 8.91 -6.11
CA PHE A 131 -20.74 9.11 -5.70
C PHE A 131 -19.77 8.20 -6.45
N VAL A 132 -20.09 6.93 -6.65
CA VAL A 132 -19.26 6.01 -7.44
C VAL A 132 -19.09 6.51 -8.88
N LYS A 133 -20.16 7.04 -9.49
CA LYS A 133 -20.15 7.59 -10.85
C LYS A 133 -19.29 8.85 -11.04
N THR A 134 -18.76 9.47 -9.98
CA THR A 134 -17.84 10.61 -10.13
C THR A 134 -16.41 10.18 -10.43
N ASN A 135 -16.09 8.88 -10.33
CA ASN A 135 -14.77 8.32 -10.61
C ASN A 135 -14.81 7.40 -11.85
N VAL A 136 -13.74 6.63 -12.10
CA VAL A 136 -13.65 5.69 -13.22
C VAL A 136 -14.68 4.59 -13.08
N VAL A 137 -15.65 4.56 -14.00
CA VAL A 137 -16.73 3.58 -14.03
C VAL A 137 -16.85 2.94 -15.40
N ARG A 138 -17.02 1.62 -15.41
CA ARG A 138 -17.45 0.82 -16.56
C ARG A 138 -18.83 0.24 -16.27
N PHE A 139 -19.69 0.14 -17.28
CA PHE A 139 -21.02 -0.47 -17.12
C PHE A 139 -21.04 -1.89 -17.70
N ALA A 140 -21.74 -2.80 -17.04
CA ALA A 140 -21.94 -4.16 -17.50
C ALA A 140 -23.44 -4.45 -17.69
N SER A 141 -23.77 -5.04 -18.83
CA SER A 141 -25.12 -5.46 -19.24
C SER A 141 -25.34 -6.97 -19.14
N ASN A 142 -24.25 -7.72 -18.98
CA ASN A 142 -24.21 -9.16 -18.82
C ASN A 142 -22.90 -9.56 -18.12
N ILE A 143 -22.75 -10.86 -17.86
CA ILE A 143 -21.60 -11.43 -17.14
C ILE A 143 -20.28 -11.28 -17.92
N ASP A 144 -20.29 -11.50 -19.23
CA ASP A 144 -19.09 -11.45 -20.09
C ASP A 144 -18.47 -10.04 -20.15
N GLN A 145 -19.32 -9.01 -20.08
CA GLN A 145 -18.88 -7.62 -20.03
C GLN A 145 -18.12 -7.30 -18.73
N ILE A 146 -18.33 -8.03 -17.63
CA ILE A 146 -17.55 -7.84 -16.41
C ILE A 146 -16.09 -8.19 -16.69
N SER A 147 -15.83 -9.41 -17.19
CA SER A 147 -14.47 -9.84 -17.53
C SER A 147 -13.80 -8.90 -18.54
N SER A 148 -14.50 -8.58 -19.64
CA SER A 148 -13.99 -7.66 -20.66
C SER A 148 -13.62 -6.28 -20.10
N ASN A 149 -14.48 -5.72 -19.25
CA ASN A 149 -14.23 -4.41 -18.61
C ASN A 149 -13.05 -4.46 -17.64
N ILE A 150 -12.86 -5.57 -16.91
CA ILE A 150 -11.72 -5.77 -16.02
C ILE A 150 -10.42 -5.76 -16.82
N HIS A 151 -10.32 -6.56 -17.88
CA HIS A 151 -9.12 -6.62 -18.71
C HIS A 151 -8.76 -5.26 -19.32
N LEU A 152 -9.76 -4.55 -19.85
CA LEU A 152 -9.56 -3.21 -20.39
C LEU A 152 -9.04 -2.24 -19.32
N GLN A 153 -9.69 -2.22 -18.16
CA GLN A 153 -9.35 -1.26 -17.10
C GLN A 153 -7.98 -1.55 -16.47
N LEU A 154 -7.62 -2.82 -16.29
CA LEU A 154 -6.30 -3.21 -15.82
C LEU A 154 -5.21 -2.82 -16.82
N ASN A 155 -5.46 -3.03 -18.12
CA ASN A 155 -4.54 -2.59 -19.16
C ASN A 155 -4.38 -1.06 -19.16
N ASP A 156 -5.47 -0.29 -18.98
CA ASP A 156 -5.41 1.17 -18.86
C ASP A 156 -4.55 1.59 -17.65
N ILE A 157 -4.79 0.99 -16.49
CA ILE A 157 -4.04 1.28 -15.24
C ILE A 157 -2.56 0.95 -15.39
N MET A 158 -2.22 -0.19 -16.01
CA MET A 158 -0.84 -0.62 -16.21
C MET A 158 -0.06 0.30 -17.16
N ASN A 159 -0.74 0.95 -18.11
CA ASN A 159 -0.12 1.82 -19.10
C ASN A 159 -0.13 3.30 -18.68
N ASP A 160 -0.85 3.66 -17.61
CA ASP A 160 -0.89 5.02 -17.09
C ASP A 160 0.37 5.32 -16.26
N LYS A 161 1.15 6.30 -16.73
CA LYS A 161 2.41 6.74 -16.10
C LYS A 161 2.20 7.52 -14.80
N ASN A 162 0.97 7.98 -14.53
CA ASN A 162 0.66 8.68 -13.29
C ASN A 162 0.61 7.73 -12.09
N TYR A 163 0.41 6.43 -12.32
CA TYR A 163 0.39 5.44 -11.25
C TYR A 163 1.77 4.83 -11.00
N ASN A 164 2.23 4.91 -9.75
CA ASN A 164 3.41 4.18 -9.31
C ASN A 164 3.02 2.81 -8.73
N LEU A 165 2.73 1.86 -9.61
CA LEU A 165 2.30 0.51 -9.22
C LEU A 165 3.50 -0.31 -8.73
N ILE A 166 3.54 -0.72 -7.46
CA ILE A 166 4.65 -1.49 -6.87
C ILE A 166 4.58 -2.95 -7.31
N GLY A 167 3.44 -3.61 -7.08
CA GLY A 167 3.17 -4.99 -7.48
C GLY A 167 4.11 -6.05 -6.91
N TRP A 168 3.81 -7.29 -7.28
CA TRP A 168 4.51 -8.50 -6.89
C TRP A 168 5.47 -8.95 -7.98
N ILE A 169 6.68 -9.30 -7.57
CA ILE A 169 7.71 -9.90 -8.40
C ILE A 169 8.15 -11.22 -7.77
N LYS A 170 8.52 -12.18 -8.60
CA LYS A 170 9.05 -13.45 -8.08
C LYS A 170 10.42 -13.17 -7.44
N GLY A 171 10.69 -13.71 -6.26
CA GLY A 171 11.92 -13.38 -5.51
C GLY A 171 13.23 -13.65 -6.28
N ASN A 172 13.23 -14.61 -7.21
CA ASN A 172 14.39 -14.90 -8.07
C ASN A 172 14.62 -13.88 -9.19
N SER A 173 13.68 -12.94 -9.40
CA SER A 173 13.81 -11.84 -10.36
C SER A 173 14.31 -10.55 -9.71
N ILE A 174 14.63 -10.60 -8.42
CA ILE A 174 15.35 -9.55 -7.70
C ILE A 174 16.83 -9.82 -7.94
N ASP A 175 17.48 -9.01 -8.77
CA ASP A 175 18.93 -9.04 -8.88
C ASP A 175 19.52 -8.78 -7.48
N SER A 176 20.47 -9.63 -7.07
CA SER A 176 21.13 -9.59 -5.75
C SER A 176 21.85 -8.28 -5.44
N SER A 177 21.87 -7.33 -6.37
CA SER A 177 22.42 -5.98 -6.23
C SER A 177 21.48 -4.98 -5.56
N SER A 178 20.16 -5.22 -5.50
CA SER A 178 19.26 -4.37 -4.72
C SER A 178 19.17 -4.89 -3.29
N SER A 179 20.10 -4.44 -2.47
CA SER A 179 20.18 -4.64 -1.03
C SER A 179 18.79 -4.64 -0.36
N LEU A 180 18.29 -5.81 0.00
CA LEU A 180 17.30 -5.95 1.05
C LEU A 180 18.01 -5.56 2.35
N LEU A 181 18.01 -4.27 2.69
CA LEU A 181 18.38 -3.86 4.03
C LEU A 181 17.19 -4.17 4.94
N PRO A 182 17.28 -5.16 5.84
CA PRO A 182 16.24 -5.37 6.83
C PRO A 182 16.16 -4.14 7.75
N PRO A 183 14.98 -3.78 8.28
CA PRO A 183 14.82 -2.57 9.09
C PRO A 183 15.58 -2.57 10.43
N ASN A 184 16.26 -3.64 10.84
CA ASN A 184 16.98 -3.71 12.11
C ASN A 184 17.98 -4.86 12.13
N ILE A 185 19.11 -4.72 11.43
CA ILE A 185 20.29 -5.53 11.73
C ILE A 185 21.42 -4.58 12.12
N ILE A 186 21.40 -4.18 13.39
CA ILE A 186 22.64 -3.96 14.13
C ILE A 186 23.16 -5.37 14.43
N THR A 187 23.95 -5.94 13.53
CA THR A 187 24.86 -7.03 13.90
C THR A 187 26.23 -6.62 13.45
N SER A 188 26.98 -6.13 14.43
CA SER A 188 28.44 -6.29 14.58
C SER A 188 29.17 -6.77 13.33
N LEU A 189 29.89 -5.89 12.66
CA LEU A 189 31.11 -6.28 11.94
C LEU A 189 32.08 -5.08 11.93
N ASP A 190 33.25 -5.39 12.50
CA ASP A 190 34.56 -4.75 12.42
C ASP A 190 34.78 -3.30 12.87
N SER A 191 35.53 -3.23 13.96
CA SER A 191 36.21 -2.10 14.55
C SER A 191 37.27 -1.49 13.62
N THR A 192 36.89 -0.90 12.49
CA THR A 192 37.76 0.01 11.74
C THR A 192 36.96 0.74 10.65
N HIS A 193 36.79 2.05 10.83
CA HIS A 193 36.33 3.05 9.84
C HIS A 193 34.82 3.15 9.55
N PHE A 194 34.15 4.08 10.26
CA PHE A 194 32.89 4.67 9.80
C PHE A 194 33.20 5.83 8.83
N ILE A 195 32.74 5.73 7.58
CA ILE A 195 32.82 6.78 6.55
C ILE A 195 31.41 7.32 6.29
N CYS A 196 31.25 8.64 6.33
CA CYS A 196 30.01 9.32 5.93
C CYS A 196 29.96 9.44 4.40
N THR A 197 28.89 8.97 3.76
CA THR A 197 28.88 8.62 2.32
C THR A 197 28.78 9.77 1.33
N ASP A 198 28.78 11.04 1.75
CA ASP A 198 28.73 12.16 0.79
C ASP A 198 30.05 12.94 0.63
N ILE A 199 30.98 12.88 1.60
CA ILE A 199 32.32 13.49 1.45
C ILE A 199 33.29 12.75 2.38
N ASN A 200 34.24 12.01 1.82
CA ASN A 200 35.18 11.14 2.54
C ASN A 200 36.20 11.96 3.39
N MET A 201 35.80 12.60 4.50
CA MET A 201 36.67 13.38 5.39
C MET A 201 36.22 13.39 6.88
N PRO A 202 37.16 13.53 7.84
CA PRO A 202 36.87 13.57 9.28
C PRO A 202 36.14 14.85 9.72
N ILE A 203 35.17 14.72 10.63
CA ILE A 203 34.36 15.82 11.17
C ILE A 203 35.11 16.49 12.34
N CYS A 204 35.18 17.82 12.34
CA CYS A 204 35.86 18.64 13.36
C CYS A 204 35.07 18.67 14.70
N PRO A 205 35.75 18.69 15.87
CA PRO A 205 35.11 18.74 17.20
C PRO A 205 34.13 19.90 17.40
N GLN A 206 34.35 21.03 16.72
CA GLN A 206 33.47 22.20 16.81
C GLN A 206 32.07 21.95 16.20
N CYS A 207 31.96 21.07 15.20
CA CYS A 207 30.68 20.71 14.57
C CYS A 207 29.93 19.62 15.36
N PHE A 208 30.63 18.90 16.24
CA PHE A 208 30.09 17.79 17.05
C PHE A 208 29.20 18.26 18.21
N LEU A 209 29.26 19.55 18.58
CA LEU A 209 28.49 20.11 19.70
C LEU A 209 26.99 20.30 19.43
N SER A 210 26.51 20.12 18.19
CA SER A 210 25.06 20.09 17.89
C SER A 210 24.43 18.70 17.94
N ILE A 211 25.22 17.63 18.13
CA ILE A 211 24.69 16.25 18.20
C ILE A 211 25.27 15.58 19.44
N LYS A 212 24.59 15.73 20.58
CA LYS A 212 24.99 15.10 21.84
C LYS A 212 24.82 13.58 21.77
N LYS A 213 25.95 12.90 21.69
CA LYS A 213 26.46 11.82 22.59
C LYS A 213 27.31 10.90 21.72
N LEU A 214 28.62 10.91 21.95
CA LEU A 214 29.56 9.78 21.84
C LEU A 214 30.95 10.29 22.26
N THR A 215 31.71 9.46 22.96
CA THR A 215 33.04 9.77 23.51
C THR A 215 34.10 9.86 22.41
N PRO A 216 35.07 10.78 22.49
CA PRO A 216 36.12 10.91 21.48
C PRO A 216 37.09 9.73 21.47
N VAL A 217 37.50 9.28 20.28
CA VAL A 217 38.50 8.22 20.05
C VAL A 217 39.89 8.85 19.82
N PRO A 218 41.01 8.25 20.29
CA PRO A 218 42.34 8.83 20.17
C PRO A 218 42.84 8.88 18.72
N ILE A 219 43.63 9.91 18.37
CA ILE A 219 44.23 10.09 17.05
C ILE A 219 45.66 9.54 17.06
N GLU A 220 45.99 8.62 16.14
CA GLU A 220 47.29 7.93 16.12
C GLU A 220 48.43 8.66 15.36
N LYS A 221 48.17 9.79 14.68
CA LYS A 221 49.20 10.53 13.92
C LYS A 221 49.11 12.04 14.13
N SER A 222 50.27 12.70 14.28
CA SER A 222 50.40 14.15 14.47
C SER A 222 50.34 14.89 13.14
N GLY A 223 49.53 15.94 13.06
CA GLY A 223 49.41 16.78 11.86
C GLY A 223 48.53 18.01 12.09
N TYR A 224 48.62 18.97 11.16
CA TYR A 224 47.74 20.13 11.09
C TYR A 224 46.46 19.78 10.33
N PHE A 225 45.31 20.07 10.93
CA PHE A 225 44.00 19.87 10.32
C PHE A 225 43.27 21.18 10.16
N SER A 226 42.65 21.38 9.00
CA SER A 226 41.81 22.53 8.64
C SER A 226 40.41 22.03 8.30
N CYS A 227 39.39 22.51 9.02
CA CYS A 227 37.99 22.23 8.73
C CYS A 227 37.50 23.11 7.58
N ARG A 228 37.05 22.52 6.46
CA ARG A 228 36.53 23.30 5.31
C ARG A 228 35.12 23.85 5.49
N VAL A 229 34.39 23.44 6.54
CA VAL A 229 33.02 23.92 6.80
C VAL A 229 33.03 25.20 7.64
N CYS A 230 33.91 25.31 8.64
CA CYS A 230 34.00 26.46 9.53
C CYS A 230 35.36 27.17 9.53
N GLY A 231 36.33 26.70 8.75
CA GLY A 231 37.68 27.28 8.65
C GLY A 231 38.60 26.98 9.84
N TYR A 232 38.15 26.24 10.86
CA TYR A 232 38.93 26.01 12.07
C TYR A 232 40.18 25.17 11.80
N THR A 233 41.34 25.65 12.26
CA THR A 233 42.63 24.96 12.13
C THR A 233 43.17 24.56 13.51
N SER A 234 43.65 23.34 13.66
CA SER A 234 44.32 22.89 14.89
C SER A 234 45.51 21.98 14.59
N HIS A 235 46.52 22.05 15.45
CA HIS A 235 47.66 21.14 15.45
C HIS A 235 47.44 20.09 16.52
N ALA A 236 47.29 18.81 16.13
CA ALA A 236 47.21 17.71 17.08
C ALA A 236 48.62 17.11 17.27
N THR A 237 49.11 17.07 18.51
CA THR A 237 50.31 16.33 18.91
C THR A 237 49.90 15.12 19.75
N LYS A 238 50.56 13.96 19.54
CA LYS A 238 50.31 12.73 20.31
C LYS A 238 50.38 13.07 21.81
N ARG A 239 49.31 12.85 22.56
CA ARG A 239 49.35 12.82 24.02
C ARG A 239 48.99 11.44 24.54
N GLU A 240 49.81 11.00 25.48
CA GLU A 240 49.84 9.69 26.11
C GLU A 240 48.55 9.35 26.85
N VAL A 241 48.27 8.05 26.88
CA VAL A 241 47.12 7.42 27.53
C VAL A 241 47.19 7.70 29.03
N ALA A 242 46.27 8.52 29.55
CA ALA A 242 46.00 8.59 30.98
C ALA A 242 44.76 7.74 31.28
N SER A 243 45.00 6.55 31.83
CA SER A 243 43.98 5.70 32.44
C SER A 243 43.41 6.38 33.68
N TYR A 244 42.09 6.53 33.77
CA TYR A 244 41.41 6.79 35.04
C TYR A 244 40.24 5.81 35.23
N PRO A 245 40.03 5.31 36.45
CA PRO A 245 39.13 4.22 36.74
C PRO A 245 37.66 4.67 36.68
N TYR A 246 36.80 3.73 36.30
CA TYR A 246 35.36 3.82 36.43
C TYR A 246 34.99 3.97 37.92
N ASP A 247 34.31 5.06 38.26
CA ASP A 247 33.39 5.09 39.40
C ASP A 247 32.01 5.53 38.88
N ASN A 248 31.03 4.64 39.06
CA ASN A 248 29.59 4.85 38.91
C ASN A 248 29.08 5.66 40.13
N PRO A 249 27.93 6.38 40.08
CA PRO A 249 26.70 6.07 39.34
C PRO A 249 26.17 7.18 38.41
#